data_AF-F2Q5S8-F1
#
_entry.id   AF-F2Q5S8-F1
#
_cell.length_a   1.000
_cell.length_b   1.000
_cell.length_c   1.000
_cell.angle_alpha   90.00
_cell.angle_beta   90.00
_cell.angle_gamma   90.00
#
_symmetry.space_group_name_H-M   'P 1'
#
loop_
_entity.id
_entity.type
_entity.pdbx_description
1 polymer ?
#
loop_
_entity_poly.entity_id
_entity_poly.type
_entity_poly.pdbx_seq_one_letter_code
_entity_poly.pdbx_strand_id
1 'polypeptide(L)'
;MADGAQRSDTSDESEPPAIASSSEFSETALVQKVTRHVKENMSGSSSCHDFDHVMRVLGLSRIIATSPLAKTKTAASKWNPLVLTLGALLHHIGDKGYIRANEKIVGTVYQLLLSFGTPIPVAEQVQLLVNYVPYSAEMESQRAREHFRKLAQEIPELNIIQDADRLDTIGSIG
;
A
#
# COMPACT_ATOMS: atom_id res chain seq x y z
N MET A 1 8.99 70.60 -36.43
CA MET A 1 9.42 69.37 -37.13
C MET A 1 10.77 68.98 -36.54
N ALA A 2 10.91 67.69 -36.17
CA ALA A 2 11.99 67.08 -35.37
C ALA A 2 12.03 67.54 -33.90
N ASP A 3 12.37 66.74 -32.90
CA ASP A 3 12.58 65.29 -32.65
C ASP A 3 12.93 65.20 -31.14
N GLY A 4 12.80 64.04 -30.47
CA GLY A 4 13.53 63.79 -29.22
C GLY A 4 12.74 63.30 -28.00
N ALA A 5 13.05 62.08 -27.57
CA ALA A 5 12.49 61.24 -26.52
C ALA A 5 12.81 61.62 -25.05
N GLN A 6 12.02 61.05 -24.10
CA GLN A 6 12.40 60.35 -22.83
C GLN A 6 11.12 60.11 -21.99
N ARG A 7 10.58 58.90 -21.73
CA ARG A 7 10.99 57.68 -21.00
C ARG A 7 11.24 57.82 -19.48
N SER A 8 10.29 57.30 -18.69
CA SER A 8 10.43 56.62 -17.37
C SER A 8 9.02 56.09 -17.01
N ASP A 9 8.62 54.83 -17.12
CA ASP A 9 9.16 53.52 -16.72
C ASP A 9 9.47 53.38 -15.22
N THR A 10 8.45 52.94 -14.46
CA THR A 10 8.59 52.33 -13.14
C THR A 10 7.66 51.13 -13.08
N SER A 11 8.17 49.98 -13.52
CA SER A 11 7.60 48.66 -13.28
C SER A 11 7.93 48.23 -11.85
N ASP A 12 6.90 48.18 -11.00
CA ASP A 12 6.94 47.54 -9.68
C ASP A 12 6.75 46.03 -9.88
N GLU A 13 7.85 45.31 -10.12
CA GLU A 13 7.88 43.84 -10.10
C GLU A 13 8.14 43.37 -8.67
N SER A 14 7.07 43.12 -7.92
CA SER A 14 7.14 42.31 -6.72
C SER A 14 7.28 40.83 -7.10
N GLU A 15 8.48 40.27 -6.97
CA GLU A 15 8.73 38.84 -7.11
C GLU A 15 7.81 38.02 -6.18
N PRO A 16 7.18 36.94 -6.68
CA PRO A 16 6.47 36.00 -5.81
C PRO A 16 7.47 35.14 -5.02
N PRO A 17 7.14 34.76 -3.77
CA PRO A 17 8.06 34.08 -2.87
C PRO A 17 8.39 32.65 -3.34
N ALA A 18 9.64 32.26 -3.06
CA ALA A 18 10.21 30.95 -3.34
C ALA A 18 9.31 29.82 -2.83
N ILE A 19 8.93 28.92 -3.75
CA ILE A 19 8.18 27.71 -3.48
C ILE A 19 9.05 26.81 -2.60
N ALA A 20 8.62 26.58 -1.36
CA ALA A 20 9.27 25.65 -0.44
C ALA A 20 9.34 24.25 -1.07
N SER A 21 10.55 23.70 -1.10
CA SER A 21 10.84 22.34 -1.57
C SER A 21 10.01 21.32 -0.79
N SER A 22 8.97 20.80 -1.43
CA SER A 22 8.24 19.63 -0.96
C SER A 22 9.18 18.42 -1.00
N SER A 23 9.47 17.85 0.17
CA SER A 23 10.19 16.57 0.31
C SER A 23 9.67 15.55 -0.71
N GLU A 24 10.53 15.08 -1.61
CA GLU A 24 10.16 14.03 -2.56
C GLU A 24 9.74 12.76 -1.83
N PHE A 25 8.68 12.11 -2.33
CA PHE A 25 8.22 10.83 -1.82
C PHE A 25 9.24 9.73 -2.13
N SER A 26 9.74 9.05 -1.10
CA SER A 26 10.68 7.93 -1.25
C SER A 26 10.06 6.61 -0.81
N GLU A 27 9.83 5.71 -1.76
CA GLU A 27 9.31 4.37 -1.50
C GLU A 27 10.20 3.57 -0.56
N THR A 28 11.52 3.64 -0.74
CA THR A 28 12.48 2.95 0.13
C THR A 28 12.40 3.45 1.56
N ALA A 29 12.35 4.78 1.76
CA ALA A 29 12.21 5.35 3.09
C ALA A 29 10.87 4.99 3.74
N LEU A 30 9.78 4.96 2.95
CA LEU A 30 8.47 4.52 3.41
C LEU A 30 8.51 3.06 3.89
N VAL A 31 9.02 2.16 3.06
CA VAL A 31 9.12 0.73 3.41
C VAL A 31 9.93 0.55 4.70
N GLN A 32 11.05 1.25 4.86
CA GLN A 32 11.85 1.19 6.09
C GLN A 32 11.09 1.68 7.33
N LYS A 33 10.33 2.78 7.22
CA LYS A 33 9.49 3.30 8.31
C LYS A 33 8.41 2.28 8.70
N VAL A 34 7.73 1.72 7.71
CA VAL A 34 6.68 0.71 7.92
C VAL A 34 7.26 -0.56 8.53
N THR A 35 8.36 -1.10 8.00
CA THR A 35 9.00 -2.29 8.57
C THR A 35 9.41 -2.08 10.02
N ARG A 36 9.97 -0.90 10.37
CA ARG A 36 10.29 -0.57 11.77
C ARG A 36 9.04 -0.54 12.64
N HIS A 37 7.99 0.14 12.19
CA HIS A 37 6.73 0.23 12.91
C HIS A 37 6.11 -1.14 13.18
N VAL A 38 6.07 -2.02 12.17
CA VAL A 38 5.55 -3.39 12.31
C VAL A 38 6.38 -4.18 13.31
N LYS A 39 7.72 -4.10 13.23
CA LYS A 39 8.62 -4.78 14.15
C LYS A 39 8.38 -4.33 15.58
N GLU A 40 8.29 -3.03 15.82
CA GLU A 40 8.02 -2.45 17.14
C GLU A 40 6.65 -2.88 17.69
N ASN A 41 5.61 -2.87 16.85
CA ASN A 41 4.27 -3.31 17.22
C ASN A 41 4.23 -4.79 17.62
N MET A 42 5.05 -5.64 16.98
CA MET A 42 5.14 -7.09 17.24
C MET A 42 6.20 -7.47 18.28
N SER A 43 6.98 -6.52 18.80
CA SER A 43 8.07 -6.80 19.76
C SER A 43 7.58 -7.27 21.14
N GLY A 44 6.28 -7.09 21.44
CA GLY A 44 5.64 -7.49 22.70
C GLY A 44 4.72 -8.70 22.60
N SER A 45 4.52 -9.27 21.41
CA SER A 45 3.60 -10.40 21.20
C SER A 45 4.31 -11.73 21.36
N SER A 46 3.90 -12.52 22.35
CA SER A 46 4.36 -13.89 22.59
C SER A 46 3.64 -14.94 21.73
N SER A 47 3.34 -14.62 20.46
CA SER A 47 2.43 -15.42 19.61
C SER A 47 3.04 -15.85 18.28
N CYS A 48 2.45 -16.87 17.67
CA CYS A 48 2.73 -17.39 16.32
C CYS A 48 2.53 -16.39 15.16
N HIS A 49 2.19 -15.14 15.47
CA HIS A 49 2.07 -14.03 14.51
C HIS A 49 3.16 -13.00 14.78
N ASP A 50 4.40 -13.48 14.83
CA ASP A 50 5.57 -12.66 15.08
C ASP A 50 6.04 -11.93 13.82
N PHE A 51 7.03 -11.06 14.00
CA PHE A 51 7.64 -10.33 12.90
C PHE A 51 8.25 -11.26 11.84
N ASP A 52 8.69 -12.46 12.24
CA ASP A 52 9.29 -13.43 11.33
C ASP A 52 8.24 -14.01 10.37
N HIS A 53 7.02 -14.29 10.84
CA HIS A 53 5.89 -14.63 9.98
C HIS A 53 5.65 -13.57 8.89
N VAL A 54 5.56 -12.29 9.27
CA VAL A 54 5.38 -11.19 8.30
C VAL A 54 6.49 -11.16 7.25
N MET A 55 7.74 -11.35 7.69
CA MET A 55 8.88 -11.35 6.77
C MET A 55 8.89 -12.57 5.84
N ARG A 56 8.46 -13.75 6.30
CA ARG A 56 8.29 -14.94 5.45
C ARG A 56 7.18 -14.73 4.42
N VAL A 57 6.02 -14.19 4.81
CA VAL A 57 4.92 -13.85 3.90
C VAL A 57 5.37 -12.84 2.84
N LEU A 58 6.14 -11.81 3.22
CA LEU A 58 6.72 -10.87 2.25
C LEU A 58 7.68 -11.57 1.27
N GLY A 59 8.52 -12.48 1.75
CA GLY A 59 9.41 -13.27 0.90
C GLY A 59 8.65 -14.15 -0.10
N LEU A 60 7.67 -14.90 0.40
CA LEU A 60 6.80 -15.76 -0.41
C LEU A 60 6.00 -14.96 -1.44
N SER A 61 5.45 -13.81 -1.05
CA SER A 61 4.73 -12.90 -1.95
C SER A 61 5.59 -12.49 -3.14
N ARG A 62 6.87 -12.16 -2.90
CA ARG A 62 7.81 -11.80 -3.98
C ARG A 62 8.12 -12.97 -4.91
N ILE A 63 8.24 -14.19 -4.36
CA ILE A 63 8.47 -15.41 -5.15
C ILE A 63 7.25 -15.68 -6.05
N ILE A 64 6.04 -15.62 -5.48
CA ILE A 64 4.80 -15.83 -6.22
C ILE A 64 4.66 -14.77 -7.34
N ALA A 65 4.86 -13.49 -7.00
CA ALA A 65 4.70 -12.37 -7.94
C ALA A 65 5.68 -12.41 -9.13
N THR A 66 6.85 -13.04 -8.95
CA THR A 66 7.89 -13.13 -9.99
C THR A 66 7.91 -14.47 -10.73
N SER A 67 7.11 -15.44 -10.28
CA SER A 67 7.00 -16.79 -10.86
C SER A 67 6.56 -16.78 -12.33
N PRO A 68 7.12 -17.65 -13.19
CA PRO A 68 6.66 -17.83 -14.57
C PRO A 68 5.17 -18.16 -14.68
N LEU A 69 4.59 -18.81 -13.66
CA LEU A 69 3.18 -19.16 -13.63
C LEU A 69 2.28 -17.92 -13.46
N ALA A 70 2.71 -16.96 -12.63
CA ALA A 70 2.00 -15.69 -12.45
C ALA A 70 1.97 -14.86 -13.74
N LYS A 71 3.05 -14.93 -14.54
CA LYS A 71 3.18 -14.25 -15.83
C LYS A 71 2.31 -14.83 -16.95
N THR A 72 1.86 -16.07 -16.83
CA THR A 72 1.16 -16.82 -17.90
C THR A 72 -0.33 -17.04 -17.63
N LYS A 73 -0.77 -17.11 -16.35
CA LYS A 73 -2.15 -17.48 -15.99
C LYS A 73 -3.13 -16.32 -15.79
N THR A 74 -2.70 -15.07 -15.74
CA THR A 74 -3.59 -13.96 -15.35
C THR A 74 -3.25 -12.67 -16.09
N ALA A 75 -4.22 -11.76 -16.16
CA ALA A 75 -3.97 -10.34 -16.41
C ALA A 75 -3.11 -9.66 -15.32
N ALA A 76 -2.51 -10.40 -14.37
CA ALA A 76 -1.57 -9.92 -13.36
C ALA A 76 -0.18 -9.58 -13.94
N SER A 77 -0.12 -9.18 -15.21
CA SER A 77 1.12 -8.72 -15.84
C SER A 77 1.60 -7.38 -15.25
N LYS A 78 0.77 -6.71 -14.43
CA LYS A 78 1.14 -5.52 -13.68
C LYS A 78 0.59 -5.58 -12.26
N TRP A 79 1.39 -6.11 -11.34
CA TRP A 79 1.27 -5.79 -9.92
C TRP A 79 2.20 -4.61 -9.61
N ASN A 80 1.86 -3.84 -8.58
CA ASN A 80 2.59 -2.74 -8.01
C ASN A 80 3.49 -3.25 -6.87
N PRO A 81 4.82 -3.14 -7.00
CA PRO A 81 5.74 -3.63 -5.98
C PRO A 81 5.64 -2.96 -4.62
N LEU A 82 5.28 -1.68 -4.59
CA LEU A 82 5.07 -0.95 -3.36
C LEU A 82 3.82 -1.45 -2.64
N VAL A 83 2.70 -1.59 -3.34
CA VAL A 83 1.43 -2.09 -2.77
C VAL A 83 1.61 -3.53 -2.26
N LEU A 84 2.31 -4.40 -3.01
CA LEU A 84 2.61 -5.75 -2.56
C LEU A 84 3.44 -5.75 -1.27
N THR A 85 4.49 -4.92 -1.23
CA THR A 85 5.39 -4.84 -0.08
C THR A 85 4.68 -4.29 1.15
N LEU A 86 3.93 -3.19 1.01
CA LEU A 86 3.19 -2.58 2.11
C LEU A 86 2.05 -3.47 2.60
N GLY A 87 1.31 -4.09 1.67
CA GLY A 87 0.25 -5.04 1.99
C GLY A 87 0.77 -6.22 2.80
N ALA A 88 1.86 -6.86 2.36
CA ALA A 88 2.46 -7.97 3.08
C ALA A 88 3.01 -7.53 4.46
N LEU A 89 3.58 -6.34 4.59
CA LEU A 89 4.05 -5.85 5.89
C LEU A 89 2.91 -5.54 6.87
N LEU A 90 1.76 -5.10 6.38
CA LEU A 90 0.67 -4.54 7.20
C LEU A 90 -0.56 -5.46 7.33
N HIS A 91 -0.57 -6.64 6.69
CA HIS A 91 -1.77 -7.50 6.64
C HIS A 91 -2.30 -7.96 8.00
N HIS A 92 -1.48 -7.97 9.06
CA HIS A 92 -1.90 -8.27 10.44
C HIS A 92 -2.27 -7.05 11.28
N ILE A 93 -1.99 -5.83 10.81
CA ILE A 93 -2.21 -4.58 11.55
C ILE A 93 -3.54 -3.91 11.16
N GLY A 94 -4.15 -4.32 10.04
CA GLY A 94 -5.42 -3.75 9.56
C GLY A 94 -6.63 -4.05 10.46
N ASP A 95 -7.51 -3.07 10.60
CA ASP A 95 -8.82 -3.26 11.23
C ASP A 95 -9.62 -4.30 10.43
N LYS A 96 -10.00 -5.39 11.10
CA LYS A 96 -10.82 -6.46 10.50
C LYS A 96 -12.26 -5.95 10.37
N GLY A 97 -12.55 -5.28 9.26
CA GLY A 97 -13.89 -4.75 8.97
C GLY A 97 -14.18 -4.76 7.47
N TYR A 98 -15.36 -5.26 7.10
CA TYR A 98 -15.89 -5.17 5.75
C TYR A 98 -16.20 -3.71 5.41
N ILE A 99 -15.50 -3.13 4.44
CA ILE A 99 -15.81 -1.80 3.89
C ILE A 99 -16.87 -1.98 2.80
N ARG A 100 -18.01 -1.27 2.90
CA ARG A 100 -19.04 -1.32 1.85
C ARG A 100 -18.58 -0.52 0.63
N ALA A 101 -19.06 -0.91 -0.56
CA ALA A 101 -18.69 -0.29 -1.85
C ALA A 101 -18.89 1.24 -1.97
N ASN A 102 -19.62 1.87 -1.05
CA ASN A 102 -19.86 3.33 -1.03
C ASN A 102 -19.31 4.02 0.24
N GLU A 103 -18.58 3.30 1.08
CA GLU A 103 -17.96 3.87 2.28
C GLU A 103 -16.56 4.40 1.95
N LYS A 104 -16.16 5.48 2.62
CA LYS A 104 -14.80 6.00 2.49
C LYS A 104 -13.82 4.97 3.06
N ILE A 105 -12.74 4.70 2.34
CA ILE A 105 -11.66 3.83 2.79
C ILE A 105 -10.87 4.57 3.88
N VAL A 106 -11.28 4.39 5.13
CA VAL A 106 -10.62 4.97 6.30
C VAL A 106 -10.39 3.85 7.30
N GLY A 107 -9.16 3.71 7.78
CA GLY A 107 -8.78 2.70 8.77
C GLY A 107 -7.38 2.95 9.30
N THR A 108 -6.96 2.11 10.26
CA THR A 108 -5.65 2.24 10.93
C THR A 108 -4.48 2.28 9.95
N VAL A 109 -4.49 1.42 8.92
CA VAL A 109 -3.42 1.35 7.92
C VAL A 109 -3.40 2.57 7.01
N TYR A 110 -4.57 3.06 6.59
CA TYR A 110 -4.69 4.29 5.80
C TYR A 110 -4.08 5.48 6.54
N GLN A 111 -4.47 5.68 7.81
CA GLN A 111 -3.96 6.79 8.63
C GLN A 111 -2.46 6.69 8.88
N LEU A 112 -1.95 5.48 9.16
CA LEU A 112 -0.53 5.22 9.31
C LEU A 112 0.25 5.63 8.05
N LEU A 113 -0.19 5.19 6.88
CA LEU A 113 0.48 5.49 5.61
C LEU A 113 0.46 6.98 5.29
N LEU A 114 -0.65 7.67 5.53
CA LEU A 114 -0.72 9.13 5.40
C LEU A 114 0.25 9.85 6.34
N SER A 115 0.36 9.39 7.59
CA SER A 115 1.31 9.96 8.56
C SER A 115 2.77 9.83 8.12
N PHE A 116 3.08 8.85 7.26
CA PHE A 116 4.40 8.66 6.68
C PHE A 116 4.61 9.40 5.34
N GLY A 117 3.62 10.16 4.87
CA GLY A 117 3.67 10.94 3.64
C GLY A 117 3.34 10.12 2.39
N THR A 118 2.62 9.00 2.53
CA THR A 118 2.22 8.17 1.40
C THR A 118 1.14 8.86 0.55
N PRO A 119 1.22 8.81 -0.78
CA PRO A 119 0.14 9.29 -1.65
C PRO A 119 -1.19 8.61 -1.32
N ILE A 120 -2.27 9.39 -1.30
CA ILE A 120 -3.63 8.92 -0.97
C ILE A 120 -4.02 7.66 -1.76
N PRO A 121 -3.82 7.58 -3.10
CA PRO A 121 -4.22 6.39 -3.86
C PRO A 121 -3.53 5.11 -3.41
N VAL A 122 -2.25 5.21 -3.00
CA VAL A 122 -1.49 4.06 -2.50
C VAL A 122 -2.00 3.66 -1.11
N ALA A 123 -2.27 4.64 -0.24
CA ALA A 123 -2.79 4.39 1.10
C ALA A 123 -4.19 3.73 1.07
N GLU A 124 -5.08 4.20 0.20
CA GLU A 124 -6.42 3.61 -0.01
C GLU A 124 -6.31 2.18 -0.54
N GLN A 125 -5.47 1.96 -1.55
CA GLN A 125 -5.29 0.63 -2.14
C GLN A 125 -4.73 -0.38 -1.14
N VAL A 126 -3.74 0.01 -0.33
CA VAL A 126 -3.17 -0.86 0.71
C VAL A 126 -4.17 -1.12 1.82
N GLN A 127 -4.91 -0.11 2.29
CA GLN A 127 -5.96 -0.29 3.31
C GLN A 127 -7.05 -1.24 2.84
N LEU A 128 -7.49 -1.10 1.59
CA LEU A 128 -8.51 -1.98 1.02
C LEU A 128 -7.98 -3.41 0.90
N LEU A 129 -6.74 -3.58 0.43
CA LEU A 129 -6.08 -4.88 0.32
C LEU A 129 -6.04 -5.60 1.68
N VAL A 130 -5.50 -4.96 2.73
CA VAL A 130 -5.27 -5.64 4.02
C VAL A 130 -6.58 -6.09 4.68
N ASN A 131 -7.71 -5.43 4.43
CA ASN A 131 -9.01 -5.82 4.97
C ASN A 131 -9.53 -7.15 4.40
N TYR A 132 -9.05 -7.55 3.22
CA TYR A 132 -9.50 -8.74 2.51
C TYR A 132 -8.46 -9.86 2.44
N VAL A 133 -7.24 -9.66 2.97
CA VAL A 133 -6.24 -10.73 3.07
C VAL A 133 -6.74 -11.91 3.94
N PRO A 134 -7.32 -11.69 5.15
CA PRO A 134 -7.74 -12.81 6.00
C PRO A 134 -8.80 -13.69 5.34
N TYR A 135 -8.64 -15.02 5.41
CA TYR A 135 -9.61 -15.97 4.84
C TYR A 135 -11.04 -15.78 5.35
N SER A 136 -11.19 -15.40 6.62
CA SER A 136 -12.51 -15.13 7.21
C SER A 136 -13.25 -13.99 6.50
N ALA A 137 -12.53 -12.97 6.00
CA ALA A 137 -13.11 -11.87 5.26
C ALA A 137 -13.65 -12.31 3.89
N GLU A 138 -13.01 -13.30 3.26
CA GLU A 138 -13.49 -13.91 2.01
C GLU A 138 -14.73 -14.78 2.26
N MET A 139 -14.73 -15.57 3.34
CA MET A 139 -15.73 -16.62 3.59
C MET A 139 -17.01 -16.17 4.28
N GLU A 140 -17.07 -14.95 4.79
CA GLU A 140 -18.19 -14.42 5.58
C GLU A 140 -19.56 -14.60 4.88
N SER A 141 -19.62 -14.39 3.57
CA SER A 141 -20.86 -14.56 2.80
C SER A 141 -20.58 -14.80 1.31
N GLN A 142 -21.62 -15.24 0.57
CA GLN A 142 -21.54 -15.34 -0.89
C GLN A 142 -21.19 -13.98 -1.54
N ARG A 143 -21.76 -12.89 -1.00
CA ARG A 143 -21.47 -11.54 -1.45
C ARG A 143 -20.02 -11.14 -1.20
N ALA A 144 -19.45 -11.54 -0.06
CA ALA A 144 -18.03 -11.30 0.26
C ALA A 144 -17.11 -12.02 -0.73
N ARG A 145 -17.39 -13.28 -1.06
CA ARG A 145 -16.64 -14.03 -2.10
C ARG A 145 -16.71 -13.38 -3.47
N GLU A 146 -17.89 -12.91 -3.88
CA GLU A 146 -18.06 -12.22 -5.16
C GLU A 146 -17.33 -10.87 -5.19
N HIS A 147 -17.37 -10.13 -4.08
CA HIS A 147 -16.62 -8.89 -3.93
C HIS A 147 -15.12 -9.13 -3.98
N PHE A 148 -14.63 -10.14 -3.25
CA PHE A 148 -13.23 -10.55 -3.25
C PHE A 148 -12.73 -10.86 -4.67
N ARG A 149 -13.50 -11.64 -5.45
CA ARG A 149 -13.12 -11.96 -6.84
C ARG A 149 -12.98 -10.74 -7.74
N LYS A 150 -13.85 -9.74 -7.57
CA LYS A 150 -13.76 -8.47 -8.31
C LYS A 150 -12.54 -7.68 -7.84
N LEU A 151 -12.38 -7.54 -6.53
CA LEU A 151 -11.27 -6.80 -5.93
C LEU A 151 -9.92 -7.40 -6.33
N ALA A 152 -9.80 -8.73 -6.36
CA ALA A 152 -8.58 -9.42 -6.75
C ALA A 152 -8.25 -9.30 -8.26
N GLN A 153 -9.21 -8.89 -9.10
CA GLN A 153 -8.94 -8.50 -10.49
C GLN A 153 -8.40 -7.07 -10.58
N GLU A 154 -8.85 -6.18 -9.69
CA GLU A 154 -8.44 -4.77 -9.62
C GLU A 154 -7.11 -4.58 -8.88
N ILE A 155 -6.86 -5.41 -7.86
CA ILE A 155 -5.68 -5.42 -6.98
C ILE A 155 -5.07 -6.82 -6.98
N PRO A 156 -4.24 -7.18 -7.97
CA PRO A 156 -3.66 -8.52 -8.09
C PRO A 156 -2.83 -8.94 -6.86
N GLU A 157 -2.27 -7.98 -6.14
CA GLU A 157 -1.48 -8.20 -4.92
C GLU A 157 -2.28 -8.91 -3.82
N LEU A 158 -3.60 -8.76 -3.81
CA LEU A 158 -4.49 -9.39 -2.82
C LEU A 158 -4.37 -10.92 -2.87
N ASN A 159 -4.49 -11.52 -4.07
CA ASN A 159 -4.35 -12.96 -4.23
C ASN A 159 -2.92 -13.42 -3.91
N ILE A 160 -1.91 -12.64 -4.31
CA ILE A 160 -0.50 -12.98 -4.07
C ILE A 160 -0.21 -13.07 -2.57
N ILE A 161 -0.65 -12.06 -1.80
CA ILE A 161 -0.41 -12.00 -0.36
C ILE A 161 -1.24 -13.06 0.37
N GLN A 162 -2.48 -13.28 -0.04
CA GLN A 162 -3.33 -14.31 0.56
C GLN A 162 -2.77 -15.73 0.31
N ASP A 163 -2.24 -16.02 -0.88
CA ASP A 163 -1.57 -17.28 -1.16
C ASP A 163 -0.28 -17.43 -0.33
N ALA A 164 0.51 -16.36 -0.21
CA ALA A 164 1.73 -16.36 0.61
C ALA A 164 1.45 -16.60 2.11
N ASP A 165 0.42 -15.93 2.66
CA ASP A 165 -0.02 -16.09 4.05
C ASP A 165 -0.47 -17.53 4.34
N ARG A 166 -1.30 -18.10 3.46
CA ARG A 166 -1.73 -19.50 3.56
C ARG A 166 -0.55 -20.47 3.49
N LEU A 167 0.40 -20.24 2.57
CA LEU A 167 1.58 -21.08 2.44
C LEU A 167 2.47 -21.07 3.69
N ASP A 168 2.53 -19.97 4.43
CA ASP A 168 3.30 -19.88 5.68
C ASP A 168 2.67 -20.69 6.83
N THR A 169 1.37 -21.00 6.74
CA THR A 169 0.61 -21.75 7.76
C THR A 169 0.54 -23.26 7.51
N ILE A 170 1.22 -23.78 6.49
CA ILE A 170 1.24 -25.21 6.16
C ILE A 170 2.67 -25.77 6.18
N GLY A 171 2.80 -27.10 6.17
CA GLY A 171 4.09 -27.77 6.19
C GLY A 171 4.69 -27.81 7.60
N SER A 172 6.02 -27.79 7.73
CA SER A 172 6.70 -27.91 9.02
C SER A 172 6.70 -26.64 9.87
N ILE A 173 6.26 -25.50 9.31
CA ILE A 173 6.18 -24.21 9.99
C ILE A 173 4.82 -24.05 10.70
N GLY A 174 3.74 -24.55 10.09
CA GLY A 174 2.38 -24.56 10.66
C GLY A 174 2.18 -25.66 11.68
#